data_AF-A5Z9P2-F1
#
_entry.id   AF-A5Z9P2-F1
#
_cell.length_a   1.000
_cell.length_b   1.000
_cell.length_c   1.000
_cell.angle_alpha   90.00
_cell.angle_beta   90.00
_cell.angle_gamma   90.00
#
_symmetry.space_group_name_H-M   'P 1'
#
loop_
_entity.id
_entity.type
_entity.pdbx_description
1 polymer ?
#
loop_
_entity_poly.entity_id
_entity_poly.type
_entity_poly.pdbx_seq_one_letter_code
_entity_poly.pdbx_strand_id
1 'polypeptide(L)'
;MFLETQESFHALDAKEQPSMMETYVSEGMKTILDYVYDNFEEFELLLDASYGTKFQNFVESLVEIETEYTYKYMEAINFQGEEGEVITEEFIHIMTRAMFESMFEVVRHKMPKEKALKYMMMLEKFHYGGWDTIMKFSNSVEK
;
A
#
# COMPACT_ATOMS: atom_id res chain seq x y z
N MET A 1 -7.41 11.03 -5.69
CA MET A 1 -7.53 9.55 -5.64
C MET A 1 -6.61 8.95 -4.58
N PHE A 2 -5.35 8.60 -4.84
CA PHE A 2 -4.55 7.84 -3.84
C PHE A 2 -4.45 8.52 -2.47
N LEU A 3 -3.97 9.77 -2.42
CA LEU A 3 -3.90 10.53 -1.17
C LEU A 3 -5.26 10.69 -0.49
N GLU A 4 -6.30 11.00 -1.26
CA GLU A 4 -7.67 11.16 -0.77
C GLU A 4 -8.23 9.85 -0.15
N THR A 5 -7.85 8.69 -0.70
CA THR A 5 -8.17 7.38 -0.14
C THR A 5 -7.50 7.17 1.21
N GLN A 6 -6.23 7.58 1.36
CA GLN A 6 -5.49 7.55 2.62
C GLN A 6 -6.07 8.50 3.67
N GLU A 7 -6.36 9.74 3.26
CA GLU A 7 -7.02 10.76 4.09
C GLU A 7 -8.38 10.30 4.60
N SER A 8 -9.19 9.71 3.72
CA SER A 8 -10.54 9.25 4.06
C SER A 8 -10.52 8.10 5.06
N PHE A 9 -9.57 7.16 4.93
CA PHE A 9 -9.42 6.07 5.89
C PHE A 9 -8.91 6.56 7.25
N HIS A 10 -7.90 7.42 7.26
CA HIS A 10 -7.39 8.00 8.49
C HIS A 10 -8.42 8.88 9.23
N ALA A 11 -9.37 9.47 8.50
CA ALA A 11 -10.45 10.26 9.08
C ALA A 11 -11.53 9.42 9.80
N LEU A 12 -11.55 8.10 9.63
CA LEU A 12 -12.42 7.20 10.39
C LEU A 12 -12.04 7.20 11.87
N ASP A 13 -12.99 6.87 12.76
CA ASP A 13 -12.68 6.70 14.18
C ASP A 13 -11.61 5.60 14.34
N ALA A 14 -10.63 5.83 15.22
CA ALA A 14 -9.52 4.90 15.44
C ALA A 14 -10.00 3.47 15.80
N LYS A 15 -11.20 3.33 16.40
CA LYS A 15 -11.79 2.03 16.72
C LYS A 15 -12.40 1.33 15.50
N GLU A 16 -12.77 2.09 14.48
CA GLU A 16 -13.37 1.56 13.25
C GLU A 16 -12.30 1.15 12.23
N GLN A 17 -11.15 1.85 12.20
CA GLN A 17 -10.06 1.62 11.25
C GLN A 17 -9.62 0.14 11.17
N PRO A 18 -9.38 -0.60 12.27
CA PRO A 18 -8.97 -2.00 12.20
C PRO A 18 -10.00 -2.90 11.50
N SER A 19 -11.29 -2.67 11.75
CA SER A 19 -12.37 -3.48 11.17
C SER A 19 -12.57 -3.21 9.67
N MET A 20 -12.15 -2.04 9.21
CA MET A 20 -12.26 -1.61 7.82
C MET A 20 -10.98 -1.87 7.01
N MET A 21 -9.87 -2.22 7.67
CA MET A 21 -8.55 -2.31 7.05
C MET A 21 -8.48 -3.31 5.88
N GLU A 22 -9.00 -4.52 6.05
CA GLU A 22 -8.97 -5.55 4.99
C GLU A 22 -9.74 -5.07 3.74
N THR A 23 -10.97 -4.57 3.94
CA THR A 23 -11.80 -4.02 2.86
C THR A 23 -11.11 -2.83 2.20
N TYR A 24 -10.55 -1.93 2.99
CA TYR A 24 -9.83 -0.74 2.53
C TYR A 24 -8.67 -1.11 1.61
N VAL A 25 -7.81 -2.04 2.03
CA VAL A 25 -6.66 -2.50 1.25
C VAL A 25 -7.12 -3.18 -0.04
N SER A 26 -8.09 -4.09 0.05
CA SER A 26 -8.55 -4.86 -1.12
C SER A 26 -9.24 -4.00 -2.18
N GLU A 27 -10.14 -3.11 -1.75
CA GLU A 27 -10.82 -2.18 -2.64
C GLU A 27 -9.85 -1.16 -3.22
N GLY A 28 -8.95 -0.60 -2.40
CA GLY A 28 -7.94 0.36 -2.82
C GLY A 28 -7.02 -0.21 -3.90
N MET A 29 -6.51 -1.43 -3.71
CA MET A 29 -5.66 -2.13 -4.68
C MET A 29 -6.34 -2.35 -6.02
N LYS A 30 -7.62 -2.73 -6.00
CA LYS A 30 -8.42 -2.90 -7.21
C LYS A 30 -8.65 -1.56 -7.92
N THR A 31 -9.00 -0.51 -7.19
CA THR A 31 -9.21 0.84 -7.74
C THR A 31 -7.94 1.39 -8.36
N ILE A 32 -6.78 1.21 -7.72
CA ILE A 32 -5.47 1.58 -8.29
C ILE A 32 -5.24 0.83 -9.59
N LEU A 33 -5.45 -0.49 -9.60
CA LEU A 33 -5.25 -1.29 -10.81
C LEU A 33 -6.18 -0.85 -11.96
N ASP A 34 -7.45 -0.58 -11.67
CA ASP A 34 -8.40 -0.11 -12.67
C ASP A 34 -7.93 1.23 -13.27
N TYR A 35 -7.53 2.19 -12.42
CA TYR A 35 -7.03 3.48 -12.86
C TYR A 35 -5.75 3.38 -13.69
N VAL A 36 -4.81 2.51 -13.27
CA VAL A 36 -3.57 2.24 -14.02
C VAL A 36 -3.88 1.70 -15.41
N TYR A 37 -4.79 0.73 -15.53
CA TYR A 37 -5.12 0.15 -16.83
C TYR A 37 -5.94 1.05 -17.74
N ASP A 38 -6.72 1.98 -17.18
CA ASP A 38 -7.43 2.99 -17.96
C ASP A 38 -6.46 4.08 -18.49
N ASN A 39 -5.27 4.21 -17.91
CA ASN A 39 -4.22 5.18 -18.29
C ASN A 39 -2.86 4.47 -18.50
N PHE A 40 -2.89 3.30 -19.16
CA PHE A 40 -1.76 2.36 -19.15
C PHE A 40 -0.46 2.96 -19.70
N GLU A 41 -0.54 3.68 -20.82
CA GLU A 41 0.63 4.28 -21.46
C GLU A 41 1.26 5.37 -20.58
N GLU A 42 0.44 6.17 -19.90
CA GLU A 42 0.91 7.18 -18.95
C GLU A 42 1.68 6.53 -17.79
N PHE A 43 1.17 5.42 -17.25
CA PHE A 43 1.86 4.68 -16.19
C PHE A 43 3.14 4.00 -16.69
N GLU A 44 3.18 3.46 -17.90
CA GLU A 44 4.43 2.98 -18.50
C GLU A 44 5.49 4.09 -18.57
N LEU A 45 5.10 5.29 -19.00
CA LEU A 45 6.02 6.44 -19.06
C LEU A 45 6.48 6.90 -17.68
N LEU A 46 5.57 6.94 -16.70
CA LEU A 46 5.90 7.32 -15.32
C LEU A 46 6.87 6.33 -14.67
N LEU A 47 6.74 5.03 -14.98
CA LEU A 47 7.52 3.97 -14.36
C LEU A 47 8.89 3.78 -15.04
N ASP A 48 8.95 3.80 -16.37
CA ASP A 48 10.15 3.39 -17.11
C ASP A 48 10.85 4.54 -17.87
N ALA A 49 10.20 5.71 -18.02
CA ALA A 49 10.72 6.83 -18.81
C ALA A 49 10.78 8.17 -18.05
N SER A 50 10.53 8.18 -16.74
CA SER A 50 10.43 9.41 -15.95
C SER A 50 11.78 9.96 -15.48
N TYR A 51 12.86 9.18 -15.54
CA TYR A 51 14.19 9.59 -15.08
C TYR A 51 14.67 10.88 -15.74
N GLY A 52 15.17 11.83 -14.95
CA GLY A 52 15.63 13.14 -15.42
C GLY A 52 14.50 14.13 -15.76
N THR A 53 13.24 13.72 -15.60
CA THR A 53 12.08 14.61 -15.71
C THR A 53 11.59 15.03 -14.32
N LYS A 54 10.66 16.00 -14.26
CA LYS A 54 9.99 16.36 -13.01
C LYS A 54 9.17 15.22 -12.37
N PHE A 55 8.95 14.13 -13.10
CA PHE A 55 8.17 12.97 -12.65
C PHE A 55 9.03 11.81 -12.15
N GLN A 56 10.37 11.95 -12.14
CA GLN A 56 11.29 10.85 -11.76
C GLN A 56 11.04 10.27 -10.36
N ASN A 57 10.42 11.06 -9.47
CA ASN A 57 10.13 10.65 -8.09
C ASN A 57 8.68 10.14 -7.93
N PHE A 58 7.97 9.84 -9.02
CA PHE A 58 6.56 9.43 -8.96
C PHE A 58 6.30 8.28 -7.98
N VAL A 59 7.08 7.19 -8.08
CA VAL A 59 6.94 6.04 -7.18
C VAL A 59 7.32 6.43 -5.76
N GLU A 60 8.37 7.23 -5.58
CA GLU A 60 8.78 7.69 -4.25
C GLU A 60 7.68 8.51 -3.56
N SER A 61 6.98 9.38 -4.28
CA SER A 61 5.86 10.13 -3.71
C SER A 61 4.70 9.24 -3.27
N LEU A 62 4.45 8.12 -3.94
CA LEU A 62 3.46 7.14 -3.48
C LEU A 62 3.94 6.42 -2.22
N VAL A 63 5.23 6.08 -2.16
CA VAL A 63 5.86 5.44 -1.00
C VAL A 63 5.83 6.35 0.21
N GLU A 64 6.17 7.63 0.06
CA GLU A 64 6.13 8.62 1.14
C GLU A 64 4.71 8.74 1.73
N ILE A 65 3.70 8.86 0.86
CA ILE A 65 2.29 8.94 1.30
C ILE A 65 1.89 7.66 2.07
N GLU A 66 2.08 6.47 1.48
CA GLU A 66 1.67 5.22 2.13
C GLU A 66 2.43 4.99 3.45
N THR A 67 3.71 5.37 3.51
CA THR A 67 4.53 5.29 4.74
C THR A 67 3.97 6.19 5.83
N GLU A 68 3.68 7.45 5.49
CA GLU A 68 3.10 8.43 6.41
C GLU A 68 1.76 7.93 6.99
N TYR A 69 0.88 7.41 6.13
CA TYR A 69 -0.44 6.96 6.56
C TYR A 69 -0.43 5.62 7.31
N THR A 70 0.51 4.73 6.99
CA THR A 70 0.76 3.52 7.79
C THR A 70 1.23 3.91 9.19
N TYR A 71 2.14 4.87 9.29
CA TYR A 71 2.61 5.36 10.59
C TYR A 71 1.47 6.00 11.40
N LYS A 72 0.66 6.86 10.77
CA LYS A 72 -0.54 7.45 11.39
C LYS A 72 -1.54 6.41 11.86
N TYR A 73 -1.74 5.33 11.10
CA TYR A 73 -2.60 4.23 11.51
C TYR A 73 -2.04 3.53 12.76
N MET A 74 -0.73 3.24 12.78
CA MET A 74 -0.07 2.65 13.94
C MET A 74 -0.20 3.54 15.19
N GLU A 75 -0.07 4.85 15.06
CA GLU A 75 -0.32 5.80 16.15
C GLU A 75 -1.78 5.77 16.62
N ALA A 76 -2.74 5.75 15.68
CA ALA A 76 -4.17 5.74 15.98
C ALA A 76 -4.60 4.51 16.78
N ILE A 77 -4.03 3.34 16.48
CA ILE A 77 -4.30 2.09 17.23
C ILE A 77 -3.39 1.94 18.46
N ASN A 78 -2.56 2.93 18.77
CA ASN A 78 -1.55 2.90 19.83
C ASN A 78 -0.71 1.61 19.76
N PHE A 79 -0.25 1.26 18.55
CA PHE A 79 0.52 0.05 18.31
C PHE A 79 1.78 0.05 19.17
N GLN A 80 1.95 -1.02 19.95
CA GLN A 80 3.16 -1.31 20.69
C GLN A 80 3.68 -2.64 20.16
N GLY A 81 4.89 -2.63 19.58
CA GLY A 81 5.56 -3.86 19.14
C GLY A 81 5.83 -4.81 20.31
N GLU A 82 6.29 -6.03 20.02
CA GLU A 82 6.79 -6.92 21.07
C GLU A 82 8.01 -6.32 21.79
N GLU A 83 8.33 -6.82 22.99
CA GLU A 83 9.47 -6.34 23.76
C GLU A 83 10.77 -6.33 22.92
N GLY A 84 11.21 -5.14 22.53
CA GLY A 84 12.44 -4.91 21.76
C GLY A 84 12.26 -4.81 20.24
N GLU A 85 11.08 -5.09 19.69
CA GLU A 85 10.80 -4.91 18.26
C GLU A 85 10.25 -3.51 17.98
N VAL A 86 11.07 -2.67 17.36
CA VAL A 86 10.66 -1.33 16.89
C VAL A 86 10.44 -1.40 15.40
N ILE A 87 9.18 -1.33 14.97
CA ILE A 87 8.84 -1.05 13.57
C ILE A 87 9.15 0.44 13.33
N THR A 88 10.23 0.72 12.61
CA THR A 88 10.64 2.08 12.30
C THR A 88 9.95 2.58 11.04
N GLU A 89 9.84 3.91 10.90
CA GLU A 89 9.42 4.55 9.66
C GLU A 89 10.27 4.10 8.45
N GLU A 90 11.58 3.93 8.65
CA GLU A 90 12.49 3.40 7.62
C GLU A 90 12.11 1.98 7.17
N PHE A 91 11.73 1.10 8.10
CA PHE A 91 11.29 -0.24 7.76
C PHE A 91 9.95 -0.22 7.00
N ILE A 92 9.01 0.62 7.43
CA ILE A 92 7.73 0.82 6.72
C ILE A 92 8.01 1.31 5.29
N HIS A 93 8.88 2.31 5.11
CA HIS A 93 9.27 2.83 3.80
C HIS A 93 9.85 1.74 2.90
N ILE A 94 10.77 0.92 3.41
CA ILE A 94 11.36 -0.22 2.68
C ILE A 94 10.27 -1.18 2.20
N MET A 95 9.36 -1.57 3.09
CA MET A 95 8.30 -2.54 2.79
C MET A 95 7.25 -1.98 1.83
N THR A 96 6.87 -0.72 2.00
CA THR A 96 5.97 0.03 1.12
C THR A 96 6.56 0.18 -0.27
N ARG A 97 7.86 0.51 -0.38
CA ARG A 97 8.56 0.58 -1.66
C ARG A 97 8.59 -0.78 -2.34
N ALA A 98 8.90 -1.86 -1.61
CA ALA A 98 8.86 -3.22 -2.15
C ALA A 98 7.45 -3.60 -2.66
N MET A 99 6.40 -3.20 -1.95
CA MET A 99 5.01 -3.40 -2.37
C MET A 99 4.73 -2.71 -3.71
N PHE A 100 4.97 -1.40 -3.81
CA PHE A 100 4.71 -0.67 -5.07
C PHE A 100 5.54 -1.19 -6.24
N GLU A 101 6.83 -1.47 -6.04
CA GLU A 101 7.66 -2.03 -7.10
C GLU A 101 7.12 -3.38 -7.60
N SER A 102 6.71 -4.27 -6.68
CA SER A 102 6.12 -5.57 -7.06
C SER A 102 4.79 -5.44 -7.80
N MET A 103 3.95 -4.47 -7.40
CA MET A 103 2.68 -4.18 -8.07
C MET A 103 2.89 -3.67 -9.49
N PHE A 104 3.84 -2.74 -9.68
CA PHE A 104 4.08 -2.11 -10.97
C PHE A 104 4.75 -3.03 -12.00
N GLU A 105 5.27 -4.19 -11.60
CA GLU A 105 5.74 -5.22 -12.55
C GLU A 105 4.65 -5.67 -13.52
N VAL A 106 3.37 -5.64 -13.15
CA VAL A 106 2.28 -5.98 -14.08
C VAL A 106 2.18 -5.01 -15.26
N VAL A 107 2.55 -3.74 -15.02
CA VAL A 107 2.62 -2.68 -16.03
C VAL A 107 3.89 -2.83 -16.86
N ARG A 108 5.07 -2.94 -16.21
CA ARG A 108 6.36 -3.10 -16.90
C ARG A 108 6.41 -4.33 -17.81
N HIS A 109 5.74 -5.40 -17.42
CA HIS A 109 5.61 -6.62 -18.21
C HIS A 109 4.43 -6.62 -19.20
N LYS A 110 3.68 -5.52 -19.30
CA LYS A 110 2.56 -5.35 -20.22
C LYS A 110 1.54 -6.48 -20.11
N MET A 111 1.23 -6.90 -18.88
CA MET A 111 0.35 -8.03 -18.65
C MET A 111 -1.09 -7.68 -19.02
N PRO A 112 -1.89 -8.62 -19.57
CA PRO A 112 -3.33 -8.41 -19.71
C PRO A 112 -3.99 -8.16 -18.35
N LYS A 113 -4.97 -7.25 -18.29
CA LYS A 113 -5.63 -6.82 -17.05
C LYS A 113 -6.14 -7.97 -16.18
N GLU A 114 -6.69 -9.02 -16.80
CA GLU A 114 -7.18 -10.20 -16.08
C GLU A 114 -6.03 -10.94 -15.34
N LYS A 115 -4.86 -11.04 -15.97
CA LYS A 115 -3.68 -11.66 -15.37
C LYS A 115 -3.10 -10.78 -14.27
N ALA A 116 -3.02 -9.48 -14.51
CA ALA A 116 -2.56 -8.51 -13.52
C ALA A 116 -3.42 -8.54 -12.27
N LEU A 117 -4.76 -8.54 -12.40
CA LEU A 117 -5.67 -8.63 -11.26
C LEU A 117 -5.40 -9.86 -10.39
N LYS A 118 -5.18 -11.04 -11.00
CA LYS A 118 -4.86 -12.26 -10.26
C LYS A 118 -3.56 -12.11 -9.45
N TYR A 119 -2.53 -11.49 -10.02
CA TYR A 119 -1.26 -11.28 -9.32
C TYR A 119 -1.35 -10.19 -8.26
N MET A 120 -2.10 -9.12 -8.50
CA MET A 120 -2.34 -8.07 -7.51
C MET A 120 -3.02 -8.65 -6.26
N MET A 121 -4.03 -9.52 -6.42
CA MET A 121 -4.66 -10.21 -5.30
C MET A 121 -3.71 -11.17 -4.54
N MET A 122 -2.70 -11.73 -5.22
CA MET A 122 -1.69 -12.56 -4.56
C MET A 122 -0.69 -11.72 -3.77
N LEU A 123 -0.25 -10.59 -4.34
CA LEU A 123 0.63 -9.63 -3.70
C LEU A 123 -0.04 -8.98 -2.49
N GLU A 124 -1.30 -8.56 -2.62
CA GLU A 124 -2.12 -8.05 -1.53
C GLU A 124 -2.11 -9.01 -0.33
N LYS A 125 -2.43 -10.29 -0.56
CA LYS A 125 -2.42 -11.31 0.50
C LYS A 125 -1.04 -11.51 1.12
N PHE A 126 0.03 -11.44 0.32
CA PHE A 126 1.39 -11.58 0.81
C PHE A 126 1.79 -10.40 1.71
N HIS A 127 1.56 -9.17 1.27
CA HIS A 127 1.87 -7.97 2.02
C HIS A 127 0.98 -7.82 3.26
N TYR A 128 -0.33 -8.00 3.12
CA TYR A 128 -1.27 -7.93 4.23
C TYR A 128 -1.00 -9.02 5.26
N GLY A 129 -0.79 -10.28 4.84
CA GLY A 129 -0.45 -11.37 5.75
C GLY A 129 0.90 -11.18 6.46
N GLY A 130 1.88 -10.58 5.77
CA GLY A 130 3.15 -10.18 6.37
C GLY A 130 2.96 -9.15 7.48
N TRP A 131 2.20 -8.08 7.21
CA TRP A 131 1.88 -7.06 8.20
C TRP A 131 1.00 -7.58 9.33
N ASP A 132 -0.01 -8.41 9.06
CA ASP A 132 -0.82 -9.05 10.10
C ASP A 132 0.03 -9.95 11.01
N THR A 133 1.04 -10.62 10.47
CA THR A 133 1.98 -11.42 11.28
C THR A 133 2.85 -10.54 12.18
N ILE A 134 3.41 -9.45 11.63
CA ILE A 134 4.31 -8.54 12.34
C ILE A 134 3.55 -7.70 13.39
N MET A 135 2.39 -7.16 13.01
CA MET A 135 1.60 -6.25 13.84
C MET A 135 0.48 -6.96 14.63
N LYS A 136 0.20 -8.22 14.33
CA LYS A 136 -0.82 -9.04 15.01
C LYS A 136 -2.22 -8.42 15.01
N PHE A 137 -2.65 -7.79 13.92
CA PHE A 137 -3.99 -7.18 13.82
C PHE A 137 -5.11 -8.15 14.20
N SER A 138 -4.95 -9.43 13.84
CA SER A 138 -5.86 -10.52 14.16
C SER A 138 -5.90 -10.95 15.64
N ASN A 139 -4.89 -10.64 16.46
CA ASN A 139 -4.86 -11.00 17.90
C ASN A 139 -5.34 -9.87 18.82
N SER A 140 -5.50 -8.64 18.32
CA SER A 140 -5.99 -7.48 19.10
C SER A 140 -7.51 -7.49 19.36
N VAL A 141 -8.27 -8.39 18.73
CA VAL A 141 -9.73 -8.48 18.88
C VAL A 141 -10.16 -9.31 20.10
N GLU A 142 -9.23 -10.02 20.76
CA GLU A 142 -9.52 -10.91 21.90
C GLU A 142 -9.06 -10.39 23.29
N LYS A 143 -8.75 -9.10 23.46
CA LYS A 143 -8.42 -8.54 24.80
C LYS A 143 -9.32 -7.40 25.24
#